data_AF-A0A6N9Z5Z9-F1
#
_entry.id   AF-A0A6N9Z5Z9-F1
#
_cell.length_a   1.000
_cell.length_b   1.000
_cell.length_c   1.000
_cell.angle_alpha   90.00
_cell.angle_beta   90.00
_cell.angle_gamma   90.00
#
_symmetry.space_group_name_H-M   'P 1'
#
loop_
_entity.id
_entity.type
_entity.pdbx_description
1 polymer ?
#
loop_
_entity_poly.entity_id
_entity_poly.type
_entity_poly.pdbx_seq_one_letter_code
_entity_poly.pdbx_strand_id
1 'polypeptide(L)' 'MDLLNQVLQLFVKFGQIGGGLWLVWGAITFGGALKDQNGPDMKSGMWQIVGGGLVIAAVTLFGSISL' A
#
# COMPACT_ATOMS: atom_id res chain seq x y z
N MET A 1 -12.90 -23.72 -9.28
CA MET A 1 -11.99 -22.56 -9.31
C MET A 1 -10.68 -23.02 -9.89
N ASP A 2 -10.34 -22.58 -11.10
CA ASP A 2 -9.10 -22.98 -11.76
C ASP A 2 -7.86 -22.44 -11.02
N LEU A 3 -6.74 -23.14 -11.15
CA LEU A 3 -5.45 -22.79 -10.54
C LEU A 3 -5.07 -21.32 -10.80
N LEU A 4 -5.37 -20.82 -12.00
CA LEU A 4 -5.14 -19.43 -12.38
C LEU A 4 -5.85 -18.45 -11.42
N ASN A 5 -7.12 -18.71 -11.10
CA ASN A 5 -7.89 -17.83 -10.21
C ASN A 5 -7.37 -17.88 -8.76
N GLN A 6 -6.89 -19.04 -8.30
CA GLN A 6 -6.23 -19.14 -6.99
C GLN A 6 -4.94 -18.31 -6.94
N VAL A 7 -4.11 -18.40 -7.98
CA VAL A 7 -2.86 -17.64 -8.07
C VAL A 7 -3.14 -16.14 -8.12
N LEU A 8 -4.11 -15.69 -8.93
CA LEU A 8 -4.51 -14.28 -9.00
C LEU A 8 -5.07 -13.76 -7.67
N GLN A 9 -5.88 -14.56 -6.96
CA GLN A 9 -6.34 -14.19 -5.61
C GLN A 9 -5.19 -14.04 -4.62
N LEU A 10 -4.18 -14.90 -4.72
CA LEU A 10 -3.01 -14.82 -3.86
C LEU A 10 -2.26 -13.51 -4.10
N PHE A 11 -2.06 -13.10 -5.36
CA PHE A 11 -1.46 -11.82 -5.72
C PHE A 11 -2.26 -10.62 -5.19
N VAL A 12 -3.60 -10.65 -5.31
CA VAL A 12 -4.45 -9.58 -4.76
C VAL A 12 -4.28 -9.47 -3.25
N LYS A 13 -4.27 -10.60 -2.53
CA LYS A 13 -4.05 -10.61 -1.08
C LYS A 13 -2.69 -10.06 -0.69
N PHE A 14 -1.62 -10.46 -1.39
CA PHE A 14 -0.29 -9.93 -1.14
C PHE A 14 -0.17 -8.44 -1.46
N GLY A 15 -0.80 -7.97 -2.54
CA GLY A 15 -0.82 -6.55 -2.86
C GLY A 15 -1.56 -5.73 -1.80
N GLN A 16 -2.67 -6.24 -1.26
CA GLN A 16 -3.41 -5.58 -0.17
C GLN A 16 -2.57 -5.51 1.11
N ILE A 17 -1.93 -6.62 1.50
CA ILE A 17 -1.06 -6.67 2.68
C ILE A 17 0.18 -5.79 2.49
N GLY A 18 0.81 -5.85 1.32
CA GLY A 18 2.00 -5.05 0.99
C GLY A 18 1.70 -3.56 0.95
N GLY A 19 0.61 -3.15 0.30
CA GLY A 19 0.14 -1.76 0.30
C GLY A 19 -0.26 -1.28 1.69
N GLY A 20 -0.88 -2.15 2.51
CA GLY A 20 -1.23 -1.85 3.90
C GLY A 20 -0.01 -1.65 4.79
N LEU A 21 1.00 -2.51 4.69
CA LEU A 21 2.25 -2.37 5.42
C LEU A 21 2.99 -1.08 5.02
N TRP A 22 2.99 -0.77 3.73
CA TRP A 22 3.61 0.45 3.19
C TRP A 22 2.90 1.73 3.69
N LEU A 23 1.57 1.71 3.80
CA LEU A 23 0.79 2.78 4.42
C LEU A 23 1.17 3.03 5.88
N VAL A 24 1.26 1.96 6.67
CA VAL A 24 1.60 2.03 8.09
C VAL A 24 3.01 2.59 8.27
N TRP A 25 3.98 2.11 7.47
CA TRP A 25 5.34 2.62 7.51
C TRP A 25 5.40 4.11 7.14
N GLY A 26 4.71 4.52 6.07
CA GLY A 26 4.62 5.92 5.67
C GLY A 26 4.01 6.81 6.75
N ALA A 27 3.00 6.33 7.47
CA ALA A 27 2.40 7.04 8.60
C ALA A 27 3.37 7.22 9.78
N ILE A 28 4.17 6.20 10.09
CA ILE A 28 5.21 6.27 11.12
C ILE A 28 6.30 7.26 10.71
N THR A 29 6.80 7.19 9.48
CA THR A 29 7.81 8.13 8.97
C THR A 29 7.28 9.57 8.96
N PHE A 30 6.03 9.78 8.53
CA PHE A 30 5.40 11.10 8.54
C PHE A 30 5.25 11.65 9.97
N GLY A 31 4.75 10.84 10.91
CA GLY A 31 4.61 11.24 12.31
C GLY A 31 5.94 11.53 13.00
N GLY A 32 6.96 10.70 12.76
CA GLY A 32 8.33 10.93 13.23
C GLY A 32 8.93 12.21 12.64
N ALA A 33 8.74 12.45 11.34
CA ALA A 33 9.21 13.65 10.67
C ALA A 33 8.51 14.92 11.15
N LEU A 34 7.21 14.86 11.49
CA LEU A 34 6.49 15.97 12.10
C LEU A 34 7.07 16.33 13.47
N LYS A 35 7.37 15.32 14.30
CA LYS A 35 7.99 15.52 15.61
C LYS A 35 9.37 16.17 15.48
N ASP A 36 10.18 15.69 14.55
CA ASP A 36 11.56 16.15 14.38
C ASP A 36 11.67 17.38 13.44
N GLN A 37 10.54 17.93 12.98
CA GLN A 37 10.43 19.01 11.98
C GLN A 37 11.27 18.76 10.72
N ASN A 38 11.44 17.49 10.35
CA ASN A 38 12.28 17.08 9.23
C ASN A 38 11.48 17.12 7.92
N GLY A 39 11.58 18.24 7.20
CA GLY A 39 10.84 18.48 5.94
C GLY A 39 11.01 17.39 4.86
N PRO A 40 12.23 16.90 4.57
CA PRO A 40 12.46 15.77 3.66
C PRO A 40 11.71 14.49 4.04
N ASP A 41 11.78 14.08 5.30
CA ASP A 41 11.15 12.84 5.76
C ASP A 41 9.62 12.96 5.81
N MET A 42 9.10 14.16 6.07
CA MET A 42 7.67 14.44 6.01
C MET A 42 7.14 14.27 4.58
N LYS A 43 7.89 14.77 3.58
CA LYS A 43 7.53 14.57 2.17
C LYS A 43 7.62 13.10 1.77
N SER A 44 8.65 12.39 2.22
CA SER A 44 8.83 10.96 1.99
C SER A 44 7.68 10.15 2.59
N GLY A 45 7.35 10.38 3.87
CA GLY A 45 6.25 9.71 4.57
C GLY A 45 4.89 9.96 3.92
N MET A 46 4.61 11.20 3.50
CA MET A 46 3.40 11.54 2.75
C MET A 46 3.30 10.76 1.43
N TRP A 47 4.38 10.67 0.67
CA TRP A 47 4.40 9.89 -0.58
C TRP A 47 4.27 8.38 -0.35
N GLN A 48 4.82 7.87 0.75
CA GLN A 48 4.64 6.48 1.13
C GLN A 48 3.17 6.19 1.48
N ILE A 49 2.50 7.11 2.19
CA ILE A 49 1.07 6.96 2.48
C ILE A 49 0.26 6.94 1.18
N VAL A 50 0.46 7.92 0.30
CA VAL A 50 -0.26 7.99 -0.98
C VAL A 50 0.04 6.76 -1.85
N GLY A 51 1.31 6.35 -1.94
CA GLY A 51 1.73 5.18 -2.71
C GLY A 51 1.13 3.88 -2.18
N GLY A 52 1.10 3.67 -0.86
CA GLY A 52 0.47 2.49 -0.25
C GLY A 52 -1.04 2.45 -0.49
N GLY A 53 -1.72 3.60 -0.39
CA GLY A 53 -3.14 3.71 -0.71
C GLY A 53 -3.46 3.41 -2.18
N LEU A 54 -2.63 3.90 -3.11
CA LEU A 54 -2.76 3.61 -4.55
C LEU A 54 -2.56 2.13 -4.85
N VAL A 55 -1.59 1.47 -4.21
CA VAL A 55 -1.38 0.02 -4.36
C VAL A 55 -2.65 -0.72 -3.93
N ILE A 56 -3.19 -0.45 -2.74
CA ILE A 56 -4.41 -1.11 -2.25
C ILE A 56 -5.59 -0.88 -3.21
N ALA A 57 -5.79 0.36 -3.67
CA ALA A 57 -6.85 0.68 -4.61
C ALA A 57 -6.70 -0.11 -5.92
N ALA A 58 -5.48 -0.20 -6.46
CA ALA A 58 -5.21 -0.91 -7.70
C ALA A 58 -5.45 -2.43 -7.58
N VAL A 59 -4.99 -3.10 -6.51
CA VAL A 59 -5.25 -4.55 -6.34
C VAL A 59 -6.70 -4.85 -6.01
N THR A 60 -7.39 -3.96 -5.30
CA THR A 60 -8.82 -4.13 -5.00
C THR A 60 -9.64 -4.01 -6.29
N LEU A 61 -9.32 -3.03 -7.14
CA LEU A 61 -9.94 -2.88 -8.45
C LEU A 61 -9.62 -4.06 -9.37
N PHE A 62 -8.35 -4.51 -9.39
CA PHE A 62 -7.93 -5.68 -10.16
C PHE A 62 -8.70 -6.95 -9.75
N GLY A 63 -8.82 -7.19 -8.44
CA GLY A 63 -9.60 -8.32 -7.91
C GLY A 63 -11.10 -8.25 -8.22
N SER A 64 -11.66 -7.06 -8.47
CA SER A 64 -13.07 -6.89 -8.83
C SER A 64 -13.37 -7.06 -10.32
N ILE A 65 -12.38 -6.85 -11.19
CA ILE A 65 -12.53 -6.91 -12.65
C ILE A 65 -12.01 -8.24 -13.22
N SER A 66 -10.94 -8.79 -12.65
CA SER A 66 -10.23 -9.95 -13.18
C SER A 66 -10.68 -11.30 -12.60
N LEU A 67 -11.52 -11.29 -11.56
CA LEU A 67 -11.83 -12.44 -10.70
C LEU A 67 -13.33 -12.57 -10.47
#